data_AF-A0A352Q7J0-F1
#
_entry.id   AF-A0A352Q7J0-F1
#
_cell.length_a   1.000
_cell.length_b   1.000
_cell.length_c   1.000
_cell.angle_alpha   90.00
_cell.angle_beta   90.00
_cell.angle_gamma   90.00
#
_symmetry.space_group_name_H-M   'P 1'
#
loop_
_entity.id
_entity.type
_entity.pdbx_description
1 polymer ?
#
loop_
_entity_poly.entity_id
_entity_poly.type
_entity_poly.pdbx_seq_one_letter_code
_entity_poly.pdbx_strand_id
1 'polypeptide(L)' 'MKMITAVIKPFKLDDVREALAAIGVQGLTVTEVKGFGRQKGHTELYRGAEYVV' A
#
# COMPACT_ATOMS: atom_id res chain seq x y z
N MET A 1 -21.98 -6.57 11.65
CA MET A 1 -20.56 -6.18 11.78
C MET A 1 -19.88 -6.32 10.41
N LYS A 2 -18.85 -5.53 10.11
CA LYS A 2 -18.11 -5.60 8.84
C LYS A 2 -16.60 -5.56 9.10
N MET A 3 -15.84 -6.29 8.30
CA MET A 3 -14.37 -6.22 8.26
C MET A 3 -13.98 -5.37 7.05
N ILE A 4 -13.17 -4.33 7.28
CA ILE A 4 -12.67 -3.45 6.23
C ILE A 4 -11.21 -3.80 5.97
N THR A 5 -10.88 -4.15 4.73
CA THR A 5 -9.52 -4.43 4.28
C THR A 5 -9.10 -3.35 3.29
N ALA A 6 -7.96 -2.71 3.53
CA ALA A 6 -7.41 -1.68 2.66
C ALA A 6 -5.94 -1.99 2.34
N VAL A 7 -5.57 -1.86 1.06
CA VAL A 7 -4.17 -1.91 0.60
C VAL A 7 -3.73 -0.48 0.31
N ILE A 8 -2.71 -0.01 1.02
CA ILE A 8 -2.22 1.36 0.93
C ILE A 8 -0.73 1.38 0.60
N LYS A 9 -0.21 2.54 0.18
CA LYS A 9 1.23 2.73 0.04
C LYS A 9 1.89 2.70 1.42
N PRO A 10 3.08 2.08 1.58
CA PRO A 10 3.71 1.91 2.90
C PRO A 10 3.87 3.21 3.69
N PHE A 11 4.31 4.28 3.02
CA PHE A 11 4.54 5.59 3.65
C PHE A 11 3.26 6.32 4.10
N LYS A 12 2.06 5.80 3.82
CA LYS A 12 0.79 6.36 4.27
C LYS A 12 0.27 5.74 5.57
N LEU A 13 0.96 4.75 6.13
CA LEU A 13 0.49 4.04 7.31
C LEU A 13 0.22 4.96 8.51
N ASP A 14 1.13 5.89 8.80
CA ASP A 14 0.98 6.80 9.94
C ASP A 14 -0.20 7.76 9.76
N ASP A 15 -0.30 8.42 8.59
CA ASP A 15 -1.44 9.29 8.25
C ASP A 15 -2.79 8.56 8.43
N VAL A 16 -2.87 7.30 7.95
CA VAL A 16 -4.09 6.50 8.04
C VAL A 16 -4.40 6.12 9.48
N ARG A 17 -3.38 5.71 10.25
CA ARG A 17 -3.52 5.36 11.67
C ARG A 17 -4.04 6.53 12.49
N GLU A 18 -3.48 7.72 12.30
CA GLU A 18 -3.89 8.94 13.01
C GLU A 18 -5.32 9.35 12.65
N ALA A 19 -5.68 9.32 11.36
CA ALA A 19 -7.03 9.63 10.92
C ALA A 19 -8.07 8.64 11.48
N LEU A 20 -7.75 7.34 11.52
CA LEU A 20 -8.60 6.31 12.11
C LEU A 20 -8.76 6.48 13.62
N ALA A 21 -7.67 6.82 14.32
CA ALA A 21 -7.72 7.11 15.76
C ALA A 21 -8.60 8.33 16.07
N ALA A 22 -8.52 9.39 15.25
CA ALA A 22 -9.32 10.61 15.41
C ALA A 22 -10.84 10.38 15.30
N ILE A 23 -11.25 9.34 14.56
CA ILE A 23 -12.67 8.94 14.43
C ILE A 23 -13.07 7.81 15.39
N GLY A 24 -12.20 7.44 16.34
CA GLY A 24 -12.48 6.47 17.39
C GLY A 24 -12.20 5.01 17.04
N VAL A 25 -11.49 4.72 15.95
CA VAL A 25 -11.05 3.35 15.63
C VAL A 25 -9.77 3.04 16.40
N GLN A 26 -9.87 2.18 17.42
CA GLN A 26 -8.79 1.92 18.38
C GLN A 26 -7.88 0.74 18.01
N GLY A 27 -8.29 -0.09 17.04
CA GLY A 27 -7.57 -1.31 16.69
C GLY A 27 -7.57 -1.57 15.19
N LEU A 28 -6.43 -2.01 14.69
CA LEU A 28 -6.22 -2.47 13.31
C LEU A 28 -5.09 -3.49 13.29
N THR A 29 -5.10 -4.37 12.29
CA THR A 29 -4.00 -5.31 12.03
C THR A 29 -3.31 -4.89 10.74
N VAL A 30 -1.98 -4.82 10.77
CA VAL A 30 -1.17 -4.51 9.59
C VAL A 30 -0.44 -5.77 9.15
N THR A 31 -0.35 -5.98 7.83
CA THR A 31 0.47 -7.03 7.24
C THR A 31 1.11 -6.47 5.99
N GLU A 32 2.41 -6.68 5.84
CA GLU A 32 3.10 -6.29 4.61
C GLU A 32 2.69 -7.21 3.47
N VAL A 33 2.37 -6.62 2.32
CA VAL A 33 1.96 -7.35 1.12
C VAL A 33 2.68 -6.80 -0.10
N LYS A 34 2.99 -7.68 -1.05
CA LYS A 34 3.47 -7.28 -2.38
C LYS A 34 2.26 -7.18 -3.31
N GLY A 35 1.96 -5.99 -3.78
CA GLY A 35 0.91 -5.76 -4.78
C GLY A 35 1.48 -5.81 -6.19
N PHE A 36 0.91 -6.65 -7.04
CA PHE A 36 1.11 -6.58 -8.49
C PHE A 36 -0.10 -5.85 -9.08
N GLY A 37 0.13 -4.77 -9.81
CA GLY A 37 -0.95 -3.96 -10.37
C GLY A 37 -0.52 -3.14 -11.57
N ARG A 38 -1.48 -2.48 -12.23
CA ARG A 38 -1.24 -1.58 -13.38
C ARG A 38 -0.49 -0.30 -13.03
N GLN A 39 -0.13 -0.09 -11.77
CA GLN A 39 0.77 0.97 -11.39
C GLN A 39 2.12 0.63 -11.99
N LYS A 40 2.41 1.20 -13.16
CA LYS A 40 3.65 1.03 -13.92
C LYS A 40 4.81 1.01 -12.92
N GLY A 41 5.38 -0.17 -12.68
CA GLY A 41 6.60 -0.29 -11.90
C GLY A 41 7.66 0.60 -12.55
N HIS A 42 8.67 1.02 -11.79
CA HIS A 42 9.83 1.62 -12.41
C HIS A 42 10.31 0.66 -13.51
N THR A 43 10.24 1.11 -14.76
CA THR A 43 10.84 0.38 -15.87
C THR A 43 12.33 0.39 -15.62
N GLU A 44 12.89 -0.73 -15.16
CA GLU A 44 14.34 -0.86 -15.12
C GLU A 44 14.81 -0.93 -16.57
N LEU A 45 15.42 0.16 -17.03
CA LEU A 45 16.11 0.22 -18.30
C LEU A 45 17.42 -0.57 -18.15
N TYR A 46 17.42 -1.84 -18.59
CA TYR A 46 18.66 -2.58 -18.76
C TYR A 46 19.07 -2.56 -20.22
N ARG A 47 20.19 -1.87 -20.52
CA ARG A 47 20.78 -1.76 -21.87
C ARG A 47 19.81 -1.28 -22.96
N GLY A 48 18.91 -0.36 -22.63
CA GLY A 48 18.00 0.26 -23.60
C GLY A 48 16.78 -0.59 -23.99
N ALA A 49 16.56 -1.73 -23.34
CA ALA A 49 15.31 -2.49 -23.44
C ALA A 49 14.51 -2.32 -22.14
N GLU A 50 13.20 -2.08 -22.28
CA GLU A 50 12.28 -2.06 -21.14
C GLU A 50 12.15 -3.47 -20.58
N TYR A 51 12.70 -3.72 -19.39
CA TYR A 51 12.52 -5.00 -18.71
C TYR A 51 11.32 -4.91 -17.78
N VAL A 52 10.25 -5.63 -18.13
CA VAL A 52 9.07 -5.79 -17.29
C VAL A 52 9.33 -7.02 -16.41
N VAL A 53 9.39 -6.83 -15.09
CA VAL A 53 9.27 -7.94 -14.12
C VAL A 53 7.81 -8.09 -13.73
#